data_AF-A0A7W1JX51-F1
#
_entry.id   AF-A0A7W1JX51-F1
#
_cell.length_a   1.000
_cell.length_b   1.000
_cell.length_c   1.000
_cell.angle_alpha   90.00
_cell.angle_beta   90.00
_cell.angle_gamma   90.00
#
_symmetry.space_group_name_H-M   'P 1'
#
loop_
_entity.id
_entity.type
_entity.pdbx_description
1 polymer ?
#
loop_
_entity_poly.entity_id
_entity_poly.type
_entity_poly.pdbx_seq_one_letter_code
_entity_poly.pdbx_strand_id
1 'polypeptide(L)'
;MGNVPYSVSGSYFESCNCDAICPCRMVDGVRGGRSTYRICYGALTWLVETGPQVGVLPWVRKMSHLVDVRPDRIELVPQGEGYELRVGEAVRARATRPVSSDAVVRCVIPGYDQPGRELVADELTIRDDPFSWELQDNCAFASRFAYASE
;
A
#
# COMPACT_ATOMS: atom_id res chain seq x y z
N MET A 1 15.07 -28.63 7.81
CA MET A 1 13.75 -28.28 7.21
C MET A 1 14.04 -27.69 5.85
N GLY A 2 13.77 -28.43 4.77
CA GLY A 2 13.94 -27.91 3.42
C GLY A 2 12.96 -26.77 3.17
N ASN A 3 13.36 -25.77 2.39
CA ASN A 3 12.46 -24.70 1.94
C ASN A 3 11.32 -25.35 1.15
N VAL A 4 10.11 -25.32 1.71
CA VAL A 4 8.90 -25.69 0.97
C VAL A 4 8.68 -24.59 -0.07
N PRO A 5 8.50 -24.93 -1.36
CA PRO A 5 8.25 -23.92 -2.36
C PRO A 5 6.95 -23.16 -2.04
N TYR A 6 6.99 -21.84 -2.13
CA TYR A 6 5.84 -20.98 -1.90
C TYR A 6 5.53 -20.13 -3.13
N SER A 7 4.25 -19.77 -3.29
CA SER A 7 3.78 -18.77 -4.24
C SER A 7 2.61 -18.02 -3.59
N VAL A 8 2.62 -16.69 -3.68
CA VAL A 8 1.59 -15.80 -3.13
C VAL A 8 1.43 -14.58 -4.02
N SER A 9 0.19 -14.25 -4.37
CA SER A 9 -0.12 -13.10 -5.21
C SER A 9 -1.42 -12.43 -4.81
N GLY A 10 -1.59 -11.19 -5.25
CA GLY A 10 -2.80 -10.44 -5.00
C GLY A 10 -2.69 -8.95 -5.31
N SER A 11 -3.51 -8.17 -4.62
CA SER A 11 -3.62 -6.72 -4.81
C SER A 11 -2.95 -5.98 -3.66
N TYR A 12 -2.32 -4.86 -3.98
CA TYR A 12 -1.72 -3.94 -3.03
C TYR A 12 -2.31 -2.55 -3.21
N PHE A 13 -2.67 -1.92 -2.10
CA PHE A 13 -3.15 -0.54 -2.08
C PHE A 13 -2.53 0.20 -0.90
N GLU A 14 -2.11 1.43 -1.13
CA GLU A 14 -1.65 2.31 -0.05
C GLU A 14 -2.04 3.77 -0.30
N SER A 15 -2.11 4.52 0.79
CA SER A 15 -2.30 5.97 0.77
C SER A 15 -1.48 6.59 1.89
N CYS A 16 -0.87 7.73 1.60
CA CYS A 16 0.08 8.40 2.47
C CYS A 16 -0.06 9.90 2.43
N ASN A 17 0.37 10.58 3.48
CA ASN A 17 0.34 12.04 3.57
C ASN A 17 1.25 12.79 2.59
N CYS A 18 1.95 12.13 1.66
CA CYS A 18 2.77 12.83 0.66
C CYS A 18 1.91 13.43 -0.46
N ASP A 19 2.51 14.32 -1.23
CA ASP A 19 1.90 14.80 -2.47
C ASP A 19 1.98 13.72 -3.55
N ALA A 20 1.02 13.69 -4.47
CA ALA A 20 1.04 12.81 -5.62
C ALA A 20 1.81 13.46 -6.79
N ILE A 21 2.73 12.79 -7.49
CA ILE A 21 3.25 11.44 -7.28
C ILE A 21 4.14 11.38 -6.03
N CYS A 22 3.94 10.37 -5.19
CA CYS A 22 4.69 10.22 -3.95
C CYS A 22 6.20 10.18 -4.21
N PRO A 23 7.02 11.01 -3.54
CA PRO A 23 8.46 11.06 -3.76
C PRO A 23 9.19 9.76 -3.35
N CYS A 24 8.53 8.88 -2.60
CA CYS A 24 9.04 7.56 -2.25
C CYS A 24 8.98 6.55 -3.42
N ARG A 25 8.21 6.87 -4.48
CA ARG A 25 8.06 6.01 -5.66
C ARG A 25 9.36 5.92 -6.44
N MET A 26 9.59 4.77 -7.05
CA MET A 26 10.48 4.72 -8.20
C MET A 26 9.68 5.16 -9.42
N VAL A 27 10.18 6.17 -10.13
CA VAL A 27 9.54 6.77 -11.30
C VAL A 27 10.50 6.65 -12.48
N ASP A 28 10.09 6.01 -13.57
CA ASP A 28 10.89 5.80 -14.78
C ASP A 28 12.30 5.22 -14.49
N GLY A 29 12.36 4.29 -13.54
CA GLY A 29 13.60 3.63 -13.12
C GLY A 29 14.47 4.45 -12.15
N VAL A 30 14.14 5.72 -11.90
CA VAL A 30 14.80 6.55 -10.88
C VAL A 30 14.24 6.19 -9.52
N ARG A 31 15.10 5.75 -8.59
CA ARG A 31 14.70 5.40 -7.22
C ARG A 31 14.13 6.61 -6.48
N GLY A 32 13.06 6.35 -5.72
CA GLY A 32 12.44 7.34 -4.85
C GLY A 32 13.32 7.76 -3.65
N GLY A 33 12.96 8.91 -3.09
CA GLY A 33 13.61 9.52 -1.93
C GLY A 33 12.80 9.37 -0.64
N ARG A 34 12.76 10.45 0.14
CA ARG A 34 12.02 10.52 1.42
C ARG A 34 10.60 11.04 1.19
N SER A 35 9.73 10.87 2.19
CA SER A 35 8.39 11.46 2.17
C SER A 35 8.45 12.98 2.05
N THR A 36 7.43 13.59 1.43
CA THR A 36 7.30 15.04 1.26
C THR A 36 7.51 15.78 2.59
N TYR A 37 6.91 15.26 3.66
CA TYR A 37 6.88 15.89 4.97
C TYR A 37 7.84 15.25 5.99
N ARG A 38 8.86 14.52 5.52
CA ARG A 38 9.88 13.77 6.29
C ARG A 38 9.35 12.59 7.11
N ILE A 39 8.12 12.67 7.62
CA ILE A 39 7.39 11.60 8.28
C ILE A 39 6.29 11.12 7.33
N CYS A 40 6.12 9.80 7.25
CA CYS A 40 5.06 9.17 6.46
C CYS A 40 3.95 8.70 7.41
N TYR A 41 2.79 9.33 7.31
CA TYR A 41 1.55 8.83 7.92
C TYR A 41 0.73 8.20 6.80
N GLY A 42 0.36 6.94 6.93
CA GLY A 42 -0.31 6.24 5.85
C GLY A 42 -0.89 4.90 6.25
N ALA A 43 -1.76 4.39 5.39
CA ALA A 43 -2.33 3.06 5.47
C ALA A 43 -1.85 2.23 4.27
N LEU A 44 -1.54 0.97 4.53
CA LEU A 44 -1.00 0.01 3.56
C LEU A 44 -1.83 -1.27 3.68
N THR A 45 -2.20 -1.88 2.56
CA THR A 45 -2.98 -3.12 2.57
C THR A 45 -2.56 -4.05 1.45
N TRP A 46 -2.47 -5.34 1.81
CA TRP A 46 -2.34 -6.45 0.87
C TRP A 46 -3.61 -7.28 0.95
N LEU A 47 -4.29 -7.46 -0.18
CA LEU A 47 -5.31 -8.49 -0.34
C LEU A 47 -4.65 -9.70 -0.98
N VAL A 48 -4.51 -10.77 -0.21
CA VAL A 48 -3.92 -12.03 -0.68
C VAL A 48 -5.00 -12.85 -1.35
N GLU A 49 -4.84 -13.08 -2.65
CA GLU A 49 -5.83 -13.78 -3.47
C GLU A 49 -5.45 -15.24 -3.68
N THR A 50 -4.15 -15.54 -3.67
CA THR A 50 -3.63 -16.91 -3.79
C THR A 50 -2.44 -17.12 -2.87
N GLY A 51 -2.26 -18.36 -2.40
CA GLY A 51 -1.10 -18.76 -1.59
C GLY A 51 -1.36 -18.76 -0.08
N PRO A 52 -0.90 -19.79 0.66
CA PRO A 52 -1.22 -19.94 2.07
C PRO A 52 -0.28 -19.19 3.05
N GLN A 53 0.75 -18.48 2.57
CA GLN A 53 1.88 -18.05 3.43
C GLN A 53 2.14 -16.54 3.42
N VAL A 54 1.33 -15.75 4.12
CA VAL A 54 1.62 -14.33 4.34
C VAL A 54 2.77 -14.12 5.33
N GLY A 55 2.92 -15.01 6.33
CA GLY A 55 3.90 -14.87 7.43
C GLY A 55 5.37 -15.05 7.05
N VAL A 56 5.67 -15.49 5.82
CA VAL A 56 7.04 -15.58 5.28
C VAL A 56 7.43 -14.35 4.47
N LEU A 57 6.50 -13.40 4.26
CA LEU A 57 6.74 -12.28 3.38
C LEU A 57 7.71 -11.26 4.01
N PRO A 58 8.75 -10.81 3.28
CA PRO A 58 9.83 -10.00 3.86
C PRO A 58 9.39 -8.69 4.51
N TRP A 59 8.36 -8.03 3.99
CA TRP A 59 7.88 -6.74 4.53
C TRP A 59 7.09 -6.89 5.84
N VAL A 60 6.45 -8.04 6.08
CA VAL A 60 5.75 -8.32 7.35
C VAL A 60 6.74 -8.35 8.53
N ARG A 61 8.01 -8.68 8.26
CA ARG A 61 9.07 -8.79 9.29
C ARG A 61 9.95 -7.54 9.41
N LYS A 62 9.59 -6.44 8.74
CA LYS A 62 10.36 -5.21 8.85
C LYS A 62 10.33 -4.72 10.30
N MET A 63 11.51 -4.42 10.84
CA MET A 63 11.64 -3.94 12.22
C MET A 63 10.77 -2.69 12.43
N SER A 64 9.88 -2.76 13.42
CA SER A 64 8.93 -1.70 13.74
C SER A 64 8.82 -1.56 15.26
N HIS A 65 8.50 -0.36 15.72
CA HIS A 65 7.98 -0.17 17.06
C HIS A 65 6.49 -0.51 17.03
N LEU A 66 6.18 -1.79 17.15
CA LEU A 66 4.81 -2.30 17.07
C LEU A 66 3.99 -1.77 18.25
N VAL A 67 2.94 -1.00 17.94
CA VAL A 67 2.05 -0.41 18.95
C VAL A 67 0.97 -1.42 19.36
N ASP A 68 0.26 -2.02 18.40
CA ASP A 68 -0.81 -3.00 18.64
C ASP A 68 -1.08 -3.86 17.38
N VAL A 69 -1.77 -4.99 17.55
CA VAL A 69 -2.28 -5.85 16.47
C VAL A 69 -3.69 -6.31 16.80
N ARG A 70 -4.65 -5.94 15.95
CA ARG A 70 -6.07 -6.31 16.11
C ARG A 70 -6.63 -6.97 14.86
N PRO A 71 -7.36 -8.09 14.98
CA PRO A 71 -8.13 -8.63 13.87
C PRO A 71 -9.37 -7.76 13.64
N ASP A 72 -9.63 -7.41 12.38
CA ASP A 72 -10.85 -6.74 11.95
C ASP A 72 -11.17 -7.15 10.50
N ARG A 73 -12.37 -6.83 10.03
CA ARG A 73 -12.77 -7.03 8.64
C ARG A 73 -12.07 -6.02 7.75
N ILE A 74 -11.30 -6.54 6.79
CA ILE A 74 -10.65 -5.76 5.74
C ILE A 74 -11.45 -5.93 4.45
N GLU A 75 -11.86 -4.82 3.85
CA GLU A 75 -12.54 -4.79 2.57
C GLU A 75 -11.75 -3.89 1.61
N LEU A 76 -11.40 -4.41 0.45
CA LEU A 76 -10.72 -3.67 -0.61
C LEU A 76 -11.55 -3.78 -1.88
N VAL A 77 -12.34 -2.74 -2.16
CA VAL A 77 -13.31 -2.71 -3.25
C VAL A 77 -12.76 -1.88 -4.40
N PRO A 78 -12.67 -2.42 -5.63
CA PRO A 78 -12.26 -1.64 -6.79
C PRO A 78 -13.16 -0.42 -7.02
N GLN A 79 -12.56 0.73 -7.32
CA GLN A 79 -13.25 1.99 -7.58
C GLN A 79 -12.58 2.71 -8.76
N GLY A 80 -13.11 2.50 -9.97
CA GLY A 80 -12.46 2.99 -11.19
C GLY A 80 -11.07 2.36 -11.36
N GLU A 81 -10.03 3.20 -11.47
CA GLU A 81 -8.63 2.76 -11.54
C GLU A 81 -7.96 2.55 -10.16
N GLY A 82 -8.68 2.84 -9.08
CA GLY A 82 -8.18 2.68 -7.71
C GLY A 82 -9.08 1.80 -6.85
N TYR A 83 -9.10 2.09 -5.56
CA TYR A 83 -9.78 1.27 -4.56
C TYR A 83 -10.42 2.12 -3.47
N GLU A 84 -11.43 1.54 -2.82
CA GLU A 84 -11.84 1.88 -1.47
C GLU A 84 -11.41 0.75 -0.52
N LEU A 85 -10.56 1.10 0.44
CA LEU A 85 -10.17 0.30 1.58
C LEU A 85 -11.04 0.66 2.78
N ARG A 86 -11.54 -0.37 3.48
CA ARG A 86 -12.15 -0.26 4.80
C ARG A 86 -11.55 -1.30 5.73
N VAL A 87 -11.20 -0.89 6.95
CA VAL A 87 -10.84 -1.80 8.05
C VAL A 87 -11.74 -1.46 9.21
N GLY A 88 -12.80 -2.27 9.39
CA GLY A 88 -13.88 -1.97 10.33
C GLY A 88 -14.37 -0.52 10.20
N GLU A 89 -14.39 0.18 11.34
CA GLU A 89 -14.65 1.63 11.41
C GLU A 89 -13.37 2.47 11.59
N ALA A 90 -12.22 1.80 11.81
CA ALA A 90 -10.96 2.41 12.19
C ALA A 90 -10.22 3.05 11.01
N VAL A 91 -10.26 2.43 9.83
CA VAL A 91 -9.53 2.91 8.65
C VAL A 91 -10.45 2.99 7.45
N ARG A 92 -10.41 4.13 6.76
CA ARG A 92 -11.00 4.30 5.43
C ARG A 92 -10.00 4.98 4.52
N ALA A 93 -9.78 4.43 3.34
CA ALA A 93 -8.97 5.09 2.31
C ALA A 93 -9.64 4.89 0.95
N ARG A 94 -9.81 5.97 0.19
CA ARG A 94 -10.47 5.93 -1.11
C ARG A 94 -9.66 6.75 -2.10
N ALA A 95 -9.36 6.16 -3.24
CA ALA A 95 -8.70 6.84 -4.34
C ALA A 95 -9.33 6.37 -5.65
N THR A 96 -9.88 7.30 -6.43
CA THR A 96 -10.58 6.98 -7.67
C THR A 96 -10.01 7.66 -8.91
N ARG A 97 -9.08 8.59 -8.71
CA ARG A 97 -8.53 9.43 -9.78
C ARG A 97 -7.05 9.11 -10.02
N PRO A 98 -6.65 8.72 -11.24
CA PRO A 98 -5.24 8.59 -11.58
C PRO A 98 -4.55 9.96 -11.62
N VAL A 99 -3.27 9.98 -11.27
CA VAL A 99 -2.41 11.13 -11.58
C VAL A 99 -2.23 11.20 -13.09
N SER A 100 -2.41 12.39 -13.68
CA SER A 100 -2.20 12.62 -15.12
C SER A 100 -0.71 12.61 -15.45
N SER A 101 -0.17 11.42 -15.70
CA SER A 101 1.23 11.19 -16.07
C SER A 101 1.38 9.87 -16.83
N ASP A 102 2.29 9.85 -17.81
CA ASP A 102 2.67 8.63 -18.54
C ASP A 102 3.85 7.89 -17.88
N ALA A 103 4.35 8.40 -16.75
CA ALA A 103 5.50 7.82 -16.05
C ALA A 103 5.20 6.41 -15.51
N VAL A 104 6.18 5.52 -15.57
CA VAL A 104 6.07 4.18 -15.02
C VAL A 104 6.45 4.21 -13.54
N VAL A 105 5.45 4.04 -12.68
CA VAL A 105 5.59 4.15 -11.23
C VAL A 105 5.68 2.76 -10.59
N ARG A 106 6.60 2.58 -9.64
CA ARG A 106 6.79 1.35 -8.85
C ARG A 106 6.95 1.68 -7.37
N CYS A 107 6.59 0.72 -6.52
CA CYS A 107 6.74 0.83 -5.07
C CYS A 107 7.70 -0.22 -4.54
N VAL A 108 8.62 0.16 -3.65
CA VAL A 108 9.52 -0.81 -3.01
C VAL A 108 8.80 -1.81 -2.10
N ILE A 109 7.58 -1.49 -1.67
CA ILE A 109 6.81 -2.26 -0.69
C ILE A 109 6.31 -3.59 -1.30
N PRO A 110 5.59 -3.59 -2.44
CA PRO A 110 5.35 -4.79 -3.22
C PRO A 110 6.58 -5.21 -4.07
N GLY A 111 7.69 -4.46 -4.04
CA GLY A 111 8.87 -4.73 -4.85
C GLY A 111 8.85 -4.01 -6.21
N TYR A 112 10.03 -3.85 -6.81
CA TYR A 112 10.20 -3.12 -8.07
C TYR A 112 9.91 -3.98 -9.32
N ASP A 113 9.45 -5.22 -9.15
CA ASP A 113 9.15 -6.15 -10.24
C ASP A 113 7.89 -5.75 -11.02
N GLN A 114 6.90 -5.14 -10.36
CA GLN A 114 5.62 -4.79 -10.99
C GLN A 114 5.35 -3.29 -10.97
N PRO A 115 4.99 -2.69 -12.12
CA PRO A 115 4.47 -1.33 -12.14
C PRO A 115 3.12 -1.27 -11.44
N GLY A 116 2.77 -0.09 -10.95
CA GLY A 116 1.44 0.21 -10.44
C GLY A 116 0.93 1.54 -10.96
N ARG A 117 -0.20 1.95 -10.41
CA ARG A 117 -0.88 3.19 -10.72
C ARG A 117 -0.73 4.15 -9.55
N GLU A 118 -0.21 5.33 -9.81
CA GLU A 118 -0.33 6.44 -8.87
C GLU A 118 -1.71 7.09 -9.02
N LEU A 119 -2.33 7.36 -7.88
CA LEU A 119 -3.66 7.91 -7.74
C LEU A 119 -3.61 9.12 -6.80
N VAL A 120 -4.64 9.95 -6.86
CA VAL A 120 -4.91 10.96 -5.86
C VAL A 120 -5.96 10.40 -4.90
N ALA A 121 -5.65 10.40 -3.61
CA ALA A 121 -6.59 9.99 -2.58
C ALA A 121 -7.71 11.03 -2.48
N ASP A 122 -8.95 10.55 -2.63
CA ASP A 122 -10.14 11.35 -2.32
C ASP A 122 -10.35 11.43 -0.80
N GLU A 123 -9.87 10.42 -0.06
CA GLU A 123 -9.97 10.33 1.39
C GLU A 123 -8.93 9.35 1.95
N LEU A 124 -8.36 9.70 3.10
CA LEU A 124 -7.65 8.80 4.00
C LEU A 124 -7.97 9.20 5.44
N THR A 125 -8.71 8.34 6.14
CA THR A 125 -9.15 8.56 7.52
C THR A 125 -8.65 7.44 8.41
N ILE A 126 -8.05 7.81 9.54
CA ILE A 126 -7.68 6.90 10.62
C ILE A 126 -8.36 7.38 11.90
N ARG A 127 -9.09 6.47 12.55
CA ARG A 127 -9.81 6.64 13.82
C ARG A 127 -9.52 5.44 14.73
N ASP A 128 -8.27 5.33 15.19
CA ASP A 128 -7.83 4.28 16.11
C ASP A 128 -6.80 4.87 17.07
N ASP A 129 -7.17 5.06 18.33
CA ASP A 129 -6.35 5.72 19.35
C ASP A 129 -4.92 5.13 19.40
N PRO A 130 -3.86 5.95 19.44
CA PRO A 130 -3.84 7.42 19.55
C PRO A 130 -3.94 8.17 18.22
N PHE A 131 -4.19 7.48 17.11
CA PHE A 131 -4.23 8.05 15.77
C PHE A 131 -5.65 8.47 15.39
N SER A 132 -5.87 9.78 15.29
CA SER A 132 -7.12 10.37 14.82
C SER A 132 -6.83 11.51 13.85
N TRP A 133 -7.00 11.26 12.57
CA TRP A 133 -6.73 12.23 11.51
C TRP A 133 -7.40 11.87 10.19
N GLU A 134 -7.55 12.87 9.34
CA GLU A 134 -8.14 12.76 8.00
C GLU A 134 -7.30 13.57 7.01
N LEU A 135 -7.07 13.00 5.83
CA LEU A 135 -6.34 13.60 4.72
C LEU A 135 -7.12 13.43 3.42
N GLN A 136 -6.93 14.37 2.51
CA GLN A 136 -7.50 14.39 1.17
C GLN A 136 -6.47 14.99 0.19
N ASP A 137 -6.62 14.71 -1.10
CA ASP A 137 -5.74 15.16 -2.18
C ASP A 137 -4.26 14.79 -2.01
N ASN A 138 -4.01 13.74 -1.22
CA ASN A 138 -2.69 13.17 -0.98
C ASN A 138 -2.40 11.97 -1.89
N CYS A 139 -1.21 11.38 -1.74
CA CYS A 139 -0.74 10.23 -2.49
C CYS A 139 -1.62 8.99 -2.27
N ALA A 140 -1.92 8.26 -3.33
CA ALA A 140 -2.36 6.87 -3.27
C ALA A 140 -1.71 6.04 -4.38
N PHE A 141 -1.60 4.74 -4.16
CA PHE A 141 -1.01 3.83 -5.14
C PHE A 141 -1.66 2.46 -5.09
N ALA A 142 -1.89 1.91 -6.28
CA ALA A 142 -2.44 0.59 -6.48
C ALA A 142 -1.49 -0.24 -7.36
N SER A 143 -1.23 -1.49 -6.96
CA SER A 143 -0.51 -2.43 -7.81
C SER A 143 -0.94 -3.87 -7.56
N ARG A 144 -0.38 -4.76 -8.38
CA ARG A 144 -0.36 -6.19 -8.13
C ARG A 144 0.95 -6.56 -7.43
N PHE A 145 0.97 -7.73 -6.81
CA PHE A 145 2.19 -8.37 -6.33
C PHE A 145 2.14 -9.87 -6.63
N ALA A 146 3.30 -10.49 -6.85
CA ALA A 146 3.43 -11.94 -7.02
C ALA A 146 4.84 -12.38 -6.58
N TYR A 147 4.91 -13.15 -5.49
CA TYR A 147 6.17 -13.69 -4.97
C TYR A 147 6.14 -15.19 -5.02
N ALA A 148 7.29 -15.78 -5.33
CA ALA A 148 7.51 -17.20 -5.21
C ALA A 148 8.94 -17.47 -4.75
N SER A 149 9.16 -18.60 -4.08
CA SER A 149 10.51 -19.15 -3.97
C SER A 149 10.92 -19.78 -5.30
N GLU A 150 12.21 -19.71 -5.62
CA GLU A 150 12.83 -20.55 -6.65
C GLU A 150 12.65 -22.05 -6.37
#